data_AF-X1PTN8-F1
#
_entry.id   AF-X1PTN8-F1
#
_cell.length_a   1.000
_cell.length_b   1.000
_cell.length_c   1.000
_cell.angle_alpha   90.00
_cell.angle_beta   90.00
_cell.angle_gamma   90.00
#
_symmetry.space_group_name_H-M   'P 1'
#
loop_
_entity.id
_entity.type
_entity.pdbx_description
1 polymer ?
#
loop_
_entity_poly.entity_id
_entity_poly.type
_entity_poly.pdbx_seq_one_letter_code
_entity_poly.pdbx_strand_id
1 'polypeptide(L)'
;QIKLEKLEKSFSDLEMNISSSFDRIKRNIKKEIKVLNKKLYSELKRQNKFTVEGINKIYMNIFPNNNLQEREINIISYLNRYGFDFIDDLYSAVNPMDFRHKFLEII
;
A
#
# COMPACT_ATOMS: atom_id res chain seq x y z
N GLN A 1 -10.16 -0.50 -29.56
CA GLN A 1 -11.10 -1.49 -30.14
C GLN A 1 -11.46 -1.19 -31.59
N ILE A 2 -11.83 0.05 -31.91
CA ILE A 2 -12.39 0.49 -33.20
C ILE A 2 -11.59 0.09 -34.47
N LYS A 3 -10.25 0.01 -34.43
CA LYS A 3 -9.46 -0.32 -35.64
C LYS A 3 -9.48 -1.80 -36.05
N LEU A 4 -9.46 -2.72 -35.08
CA LEU A 4 -9.39 -4.16 -35.38
C LEU A 4 -10.76 -4.71 -35.83
N GLU A 5 -11.82 -4.25 -35.17
CA GLU A 5 -13.21 -4.57 -35.52
C GLU A 5 -13.58 -4.01 -36.91
N LYS A 6 -13.09 -2.82 -37.26
CA LYS A 6 -13.23 -2.26 -38.62
C LYS A 6 -12.54 -3.13 -39.68
N LEU A 7 -11.32 -3.61 -39.37
CA LEU A 7 -10.55 -4.44 -40.29
C LEU A 7 -11.23 -5.80 -40.52
N GLU A 8 -11.68 -6.45 -39.45
CA GLU A 8 -12.41 -7.71 -39.50
C GLU A 8 -13.69 -7.60 -40.34
N LYS A 9 -14.42 -6.49 -40.20
CA LYS A 9 -15.61 -6.19 -41.01
C LYS A 9 -15.27 -6.08 -42.50
N SER A 10 -14.24 -5.32 -42.86
CA SER A 10 -13.81 -5.17 -44.26
C SER A 10 -13.36 -6.48 -44.92
N PHE A 11 -12.81 -7.43 -44.16
CA PHE A 11 -12.45 -8.76 -44.70
C PHE A 11 -13.63 -9.72 -44.78
N SER A 12 -14.62 -9.58 -43.87
CA SER A 12 -15.89 -10.30 -43.96
C SER A 12 -16.68 -9.88 -45.21
N ASP A 13 -16.62 -8.59 -45.58
CA ASP A 13 -17.25 -8.05 -46.79
C ASP A 13 -16.60 -8.59 -48.09
N LEU A 14 -15.41 -9.19 -48.01
CA LEU A 14 -14.67 -9.82 -49.11
C LEU A 14 -14.84 -11.36 -49.16
N GLU A 15 -15.82 -11.92 -48.44
CA GLU A 15 -16.08 -13.37 -48.32
C GLU A 15 -14.88 -14.21 -47.78
N MET A 16 -13.89 -13.57 -47.17
CA MET A 16 -12.73 -14.26 -46.60
C MET A 16 -13.04 -14.78 -45.18
N ASN A 17 -13.07 -16.10 -44.99
CA ASN A 17 -13.31 -16.70 -43.68
C ASN A 17 -12.05 -16.70 -42.78
N ILE A 18 -11.76 -15.56 -42.16
CA ILE A 18 -10.60 -15.35 -41.26
C ILE A 18 -10.99 -14.91 -39.83
N SER A 19 -12.27 -15.01 -39.47
CA SER A 19 -12.81 -14.63 -38.15
C SER A 19 -12.07 -15.32 -36.99
N SER A 20 -11.74 -16.60 -37.13
CA SER A 20 -10.97 -17.36 -36.13
C SER A 20 -9.57 -16.78 -35.85
N SER A 21 -8.94 -16.20 -36.88
CA SER A 21 -7.63 -15.54 -36.75
C SER A 21 -7.77 -14.20 -36.02
N PHE A 22 -8.80 -13.41 -36.34
CA PHE A 22 -9.11 -12.17 -35.61
C PHE A 22 -9.42 -12.45 -34.14
N ASP A 23 -10.19 -13.49 -33.82
CA ASP A 23 -10.48 -13.88 -32.44
C ASP A 23 -9.24 -14.35 -31.68
N ARG A 24 -8.31 -15.05 -32.35
CA ARG A 24 -7.01 -15.38 -31.77
C ARG A 24 -6.21 -14.11 -31.46
N ILE A 25 -6.16 -13.16 -32.39
CA ILE A 25 -5.46 -11.87 -32.19
C ILE A 25 -6.07 -11.08 -31.04
N LYS A 26 -7.41 -10.95 -30.99
CA LYS A 26 -8.13 -10.27 -29.89
C LYS A 26 -7.81 -10.92 -28.55
N ARG A 27 -7.82 -12.25 -28.46
CA ARG A 27 -7.48 -12.99 -27.24
C ARG A 27 -6.04 -12.72 -26.80
N ASN A 28 -5.09 -12.74 -27.73
CA ASN A 28 -3.69 -12.46 -27.45
C ASN A 28 -3.50 -11.02 -26.94
N ILE A 29 -4.10 -10.03 -27.60
CA ILE A 29 -4.05 -8.64 -27.16
C ILE A 29 -4.63 -8.49 -25.74
N LYS A 30 -5.79 -9.08 -25.46
CA LYS A 30 -6.38 -9.06 -24.12
C LYS A 30 -5.45 -9.68 -23.07
N LYS A 31 -4.78 -10.79 -23.42
CA LYS A 31 -3.80 -11.45 -22.55
C LYS A 31 -2.61 -10.55 -22.27
N GLU A 32 -2.04 -9.92 -23.29
CA GLU A 32 -0.90 -9.00 -23.14
C GLU A 32 -1.25 -7.77 -22.31
N ILE A 33 -2.44 -7.17 -22.53
CA ILE A 33 -2.94 -6.07 -21.70
C ILE A 33 -3.04 -6.50 -20.23
N LYS A 34 -3.55 -7.72 -19.95
CA LYS A 34 -3.66 -8.24 -18.58
C LYS A 34 -2.28 -8.44 -17.94
N VAL A 35 -1.30 -8.93 -18.69
CA VAL A 35 0.09 -9.06 -18.22
C VAL A 35 0.68 -7.69 -17.91
N LEU A 36 0.49 -6.72 -18.80
CA LEU A 36 0.97 -5.34 -18.62
C LEU A 36 0.35 -4.70 -17.37
N ASN A 37 -0.97 -4.81 -17.20
CA ASN A 37 -1.67 -4.29 -16.02
C ASN A 37 -1.12 -4.90 -14.71
N LYS A 38 -0.85 -6.21 -14.69
CA LYS A 38 -0.28 -6.89 -13.51
C LYS A 38 1.12 -6.36 -13.19
N LYS A 39 1.97 -6.16 -14.22
CA LYS A 39 3.31 -5.57 -14.04
C LYS A 39 3.22 -4.15 -13.52
N LEU A 40 2.37 -3.32 -14.11
CA LEU A 40 2.16 -1.94 -13.69
C LEU A 40 1.71 -1.84 -12.23
N TYR A 41 0.73 -2.66 -11.82
CA TYR A 41 0.29 -2.71 -10.43
C TYR A 41 1.40 -3.16 -9.47
N SER A 42 2.20 -4.15 -9.87
CA SER A 42 3.35 -4.61 -9.09
C SER A 42 4.41 -3.51 -8.91
N GLU A 43 4.73 -2.77 -9.97
CA GLU A 43 5.69 -1.68 -9.91
C GLU A 43 5.19 -0.51 -9.08
N LEU A 44 3.92 -0.11 -9.22
CA LEU A 44 3.31 0.91 -8.36
C LEU A 44 3.32 0.51 -6.88
N LYS A 45 3.01 -0.76 -6.59
CA LYS A 45 3.09 -1.29 -5.22
C LYS A 45 4.54 -1.28 -4.71
N ARG A 46 5.52 -1.61 -5.56
CA ARG A 46 6.95 -1.60 -5.21
C ARG A 46 7.44 -0.18 -4.95
N GLN A 47 7.08 0.78 -5.79
CA GLN A 47 7.42 2.19 -5.65
C GLN A 47 6.90 2.76 -4.33
N ASN A 48 5.67 2.41 -3.97
CA ASN A 48 5.03 2.90 -2.74
C ASN A 48 5.30 2.02 -1.51
N LYS A 49 6.06 0.93 -1.65
CA LYS A 49 6.29 -0.05 -0.58
C LYS A 49 6.86 0.59 0.67
N PHE A 50 7.90 1.42 0.53
CA PHE A 50 8.56 2.06 1.66
C PHE A 50 7.64 3.04 2.40
N THR A 51 6.83 3.80 1.66
CA THR A 51 5.85 4.71 2.26
C THR A 51 4.80 3.94 3.04
N VAL A 52 4.24 2.89 2.45
CA VAL A 52 3.23 2.03 3.12
C VAL A 52 3.83 1.35 4.35
N GLU A 53 5.05 0.82 4.25
CA GLU A 53 5.77 0.23 5.38
C GLU A 53 6.08 1.26 6.46
N GLY A 54 6.45 2.49 6.09
CA GLY A 54 6.68 3.59 7.02
C GLY A 54 5.42 3.96 7.79
N ILE A 55 4.30 4.17 7.09
CA ILE A 55 2.99 4.44 7.70
C ILE A 55 2.58 3.30 8.63
N ASN A 56 2.73 2.05 8.19
CA ASN A 56 2.42 0.90 9.03
C ASN A 56 3.31 0.82 10.27
N LYS A 57 4.60 1.13 10.16
CA LYS A 57 5.50 1.18 11.33
C LYS A 57 5.07 2.26 12.32
N ILE A 58 4.70 3.45 11.84
CA ILE A 58 4.20 4.52 12.70
C ILE A 58 2.92 4.06 13.40
N TYR A 59 1.96 3.53 12.64
CA TYR A 59 0.70 3.02 13.17
C TYR A 59 0.92 1.95 14.23
N MET A 60 1.80 0.97 13.99
CA MET A 60 2.07 -0.11 14.94
C MET A 60 2.79 0.35 16.20
N ASN A 61 3.50 1.47 16.16
CA ASN A 61 4.07 2.06 17.37
C ASN A 61 3.02 2.80 18.21
N ILE A 62 2.01 3.42 17.58
CA ILE A 62 0.95 4.17 18.29
C ILE A 62 -0.20 3.25 18.72
N PHE A 63 -0.57 2.29 17.88
CA PHE A 63 -1.66 1.33 18.09
C PHE A 63 -1.17 -0.12 17.89
N PRO A 64 -0.22 -0.59 18.71
CA PRO A 64 0.21 -1.99 18.70
C PRO A 64 -0.99 -2.92 18.89
N ASN A 65 -1.09 -3.98 18.09
CA ASN A 65 -2.20 -4.94 18.14
C ASN A 65 -3.62 -4.31 18.07
N ASN A 66 -3.76 -3.14 17.43
CA ASN A 66 -4.99 -2.33 17.43
C ASN A 66 -5.50 -1.95 18.84
N ASN A 67 -4.59 -1.85 19.81
CA ASN A 67 -4.86 -1.41 21.17
C ASN A 67 -4.00 -0.18 21.51
N LEU A 68 -4.26 0.46 22.65
CA LEU A 68 -3.50 1.62 23.08
C LEU A 68 -2.05 1.25 23.40
N GLN A 69 -1.11 2.10 22.99
CA GLN A 69 0.32 1.92 23.21
C GLN A 69 0.63 1.60 24.68
N GLU A 70 0.08 2.36 25.64
CA GLU A 70 0.38 2.18 27.06
C GLU A 70 -0.12 0.85 27.65
N ARG A 71 -1.00 0.14 26.95
CA ARG A 71 -1.56 -1.15 27.38
C ARG A 71 -0.77 -2.34 26.85
N GLU A 72 0.02 -2.14 25.79
CA GLU A 72 0.75 -3.22 25.12
C GLU A 72 2.27 -3.07 25.29
N ILE A 73 2.80 -1.84 25.26
CA ILE A 73 4.24 -1.59 25.28
C ILE A 73 4.73 -1.38 26.71
N ASN A 74 5.75 -2.14 27.09
CA ASN A 74 6.41 -2.00 28.38
C ASN A 74 7.40 -0.82 28.38
N ILE A 75 7.46 -0.10 29.51
CA ILE A 75 8.38 1.02 29.74
C ILE A 75 9.86 0.67 29.48
N ILE A 76 10.28 -0.58 29.76
CA ILE A 76 11.64 -1.07 29.54
C ILE A 76 12.07 -0.92 28.08
N SER A 77 11.14 -1.06 27.12
CA SER A 77 11.43 -0.88 25.70
C SER A 77 11.87 0.56 25.36
N TYR A 78 11.32 1.55 26.05
CA TYR A 78 11.71 2.96 25.90
C TYR A 78 13.02 3.24 26.62
N LEU A 79 13.19 2.74 27.85
CA LEU A 79 14.43 2.89 28.61
C LEU A 79 15.65 2.31 27.89
N ASN A 80 15.50 1.13 27.28
CA ASN A 80 16.58 0.51 26.50
C ASN A 80 16.98 1.34 25.28
N ARG A 81 16.06 2.15 24.73
CA ARG A 81 16.29 2.92 23.51
C ARG A 81 16.74 4.34 23.77
N TYR A 82 16.17 4.99 24.79
CA TYR A 82 16.34 6.42 25.06
C TYR A 82 17.04 6.70 26.41
N GLY A 83 17.37 5.66 27.18
CA GLY A 83 18.01 5.81 28.49
C GLY A 83 17.04 6.27 29.58
N PHE A 84 17.60 6.63 30.73
CA PHE A 84 16.82 7.08 31.88
C PHE A 84 16.29 8.51 31.73
N ASP A 85 16.89 9.33 30.87
CA ASP A 85 16.44 10.70 30.59
C ASP A 85 14.98 10.73 30.11
N PHE A 86 14.51 9.66 29.45
CA PHE A 86 13.10 9.48 29.07
C PHE A 86 12.13 9.58 30.25
N ILE A 87 12.55 9.15 31.44
CA ILE A 87 11.70 9.23 32.64
C ILE A 87 11.49 10.70 33.04
N ASP A 88 12.53 11.53 32.94
CA ASP A 88 12.45 12.95 33.26
C ASP A 88 11.54 13.69 32.27
N ASP A 89 11.61 13.33 30.98
CA ASP A 89 10.72 13.85 29.94
C ASP A 89 9.25 13.46 30.22
N LEU A 90 9.02 12.21 30.63
CA LEU A 90 7.68 11.71 30.97
C LEU A 90 7.09 12.45 32.18
N TYR A 91 7.87 12.64 33.25
CA TYR A 91 7.44 13.40 34.43
C TYR A 91 7.14 14.86 34.10
N SER A 92 7.92 15.46 33.20
CA SER A 92 7.72 16.85 32.78
C SER A 92 6.47 17.05 31.92
N ALA A 93 6.09 16.04 31.14
CA ALA A 93 4.96 16.11 30.20
C ALA A 93 3.60 15.72 30.80
N VAL A 94 3.58 14.91 31.88
CA VAL A 94 2.35 14.35 32.44
C VAL A 94 1.99 15.00 33.77
N ASN A 95 0.83 15.67 33.80
CA ASN A 95 0.23 16.17 35.04
C ASN A 95 -0.85 15.18 35.52
N PRO A 96 -0.80 14.66 36.77
CA PRO A 96 -1.77 13.70 37.29
C PRO A 96 -3.24 14.14 37.24
N MET A 97 -3.51 15.45 37.23
CA MET A 97 -4.87 16.00 37.18
C MET A 97 -5.34 16.37 35.77
N ASP A 98 -4.52 16.12 34.74
CA ASP A 98 -4.87 16.39 33.35
C ASP A 98 -5.18 15.07 32.62
N PHE A 99 -6.47 14.77 32.48
CA PHE A 99 -6.97 13.54 31.84
C PHE A 99 -7.04 13.62 30.31
N ARG A 100 -6.56 14.69 29.68
CA ARG A 100 -6.51 14.79 28.21
C ARG A 100 -5.44 13.85 27.68
N HIS A 101 -5.66 13.35 26.47
CA HIS A 101 -4.65 12.56 25.78
C HIS A 101 -3.36 13.37 25.59
N LYS A 102 -2.21 12.74 25.83
CA LYS A 102 -0.88 13.36 25.79
C LYS A 102 -0.05 12.71 24.70
N PHE A 103 0.65 13.53 23.93
CA PHE A 103 1.70 13.09 23.03
C PHE A 103 3.03 13.55 23.62
N LEU A 104 3.93 12.60 23.84
CA LEU A 104 5.31 12.88 24.26
C LEU A 104 6.20 12.79 23.02
N GLU A 105 6.82 13.91 22.66
CA GLU A 105 7.81 13.96 21.59
C GLU A 105 9.20 13.77 22.20
N ILE A 106 9.90 12.72 21.76
CA ILE A 106 11.25 12.38 22.20
C ILE A 106 12.19 12.75 21.04
N ILE A 107 13.15 13.65 21.29
CA ILE A 107 14.11 14.15 20.30
C ILE A 107 15.40 13.33 20.34
#